data_AF-A0A0F9CNA7-F1
#
_entry.id   AF-A0A0F9CNA7-F1
#
_cell.length_a   1.000
_cell.length_b   1.000
_cell.length_c   1.000
_cell.angle_alpha   90.00
_cell.angle_beta   90.00
_cell.angle_gamma   90.00
#
_symmetry.space_group_name_H-M   'P 1'
#
loop_
_entity.id
_entity.type
_entity.pdbx_description
1 polymer ?
#
loop_
_entity_poly.entity_id
_entity_poly.type
_entity_poly.pdbx_seq_one_letter_code
_entity_poly.pdbx_strand_id
1 'polypeptide(L)'
;VSGSPRTLERAGVSLDGTDDKIDFGDVGNIQQVSMWVKPGSVTEQIVLVDTGAYIHLVAGTVAYVNLTASATYVNSVASSTLAADEWQYLVCQFTQVDANNLELGWDGAAYGEIDVMDFRAHDEQKTAGWVSREYQTGVPDDALLLHVFDGSRDLSRHERTLTRSGGVIVGHDMTFDDTDDKIDCGDLGNVQTIMGWVRPGSDTEEIWLVDAGNDVMVSGGTVTYAGLTPVATYVNGVATTAMVADVWQHLACVVSTVDANNFELGWDGANYGDTEQRDVRVYSDIKASDWIALYYARTRGYF
;
A
#
# COMPACT_ATOMS: atom_id res chain seq x y z
N VAL A 1 -12.57 18.66 23.38
CA VAL A 1 -11.71 19.09 22.25
C VAL A 1 -11.41 17.84 21.45
N SER A 2 -12.14 17.58 20.36
CA SER A 2 -11.89 16.37 19.55
C SER A 2 -10.68 16.63 18.67
N GLY A 3 -9.51 16.23 19.15
CA GLY A 3 -8.34 16.12 18.28
C GLY A 3 -8.60 15.00 17.30
N SER A 4 -8.70 15.32 16.01
CA SER A 4 -8.47 14.32 14.98
C SER A 4 -7.15 13.60 15.31
N PRO A 5 -7.07 12.26 15.24
CA PRO A 5 -5.82 11.56 15.46
C PRO A 5 -4.76 12.18 14.54
N ARG A 6 -3.61 12.57 15.12
CA ARG A 6 -2.45 12.97 14.34
C ARG A 6 -1.94 11.72 13.64
N THR A 7 -2.43 11.50 12.44
CA THR A 7 -1.89 10.47 11.55
C THR A 7 -0.46 10.89 11.24
N LEU A 8 0.52 10.22 11.83
CA LEU A 8 1.82 10.12 11.20
C LEU A 8 1.53 9.54 9.82
N GLU A 9 1.85 10.27 8.75
CA GLU A 9 1.62 9.81 7.39
C GLU A 9 2.46 8.54 7.17
N ARG A 10 1.85 7.38 7.45
CA ARG A 10 2.06 6.02 6.93
C ARG A 10 3.49 5.51 6.67
N ALA A 11 4.53 6.12 7.24
CA ALA A 11 5.89 5.58 7.23
C ALA A 11 6.04 4.51 8.32
N GLY A 12 6.58 3.34 7.94
CA GLY A 12 6.91 2.28 8.88
C GLY A 12 8.12 2.59 9.77
N VAL A 13 8.24 1.83 10.86
CA VAL A 13 9.35 1.89 11.81
C VAL A 13 9.99 0.51 11.92
N SER A 14 11.32 0.48 12.00
CA SER A 14 12.10 -0.74 12.32
C SER A 14 12.54 -0.67 13.78
N LEU A 15 12.37 -1.76 14.51
CA LEU A 15 12.85 -1.96 15.88
C LEU A 15 13.82 -3.13 15.88
N ASP A 16 15.02 -2.96 16.42
CA ASP A 16 16.16 -3.88 16.20
C ASP A 16 16.29 -5.04 17.22
N GLY A 17 15.33 -5.18 18.13
CA GLY A 17 15.35 -6.21 19.17
C GLY A 17 16.36 -5.99 20.30
N THR A 18 17.04 -4.85 20.36
CA THR A 18 18.07 -4.56 21.37
C THR A 18 17.63 -3.50 22.38
N ASP A 19 17.21 -2.33 21.91
CA ASP A 19 16.78 -1.22 22.78
C ASP A 19 15.67 -0.32 22.21
N ASP A 20 15.16 -0.66 21.02
CA ASP A 20 14.12 0.09 20.34
C ASP A 20 12.70 -0.24 20.84
N LYS A 21 11.96 0.78 21.25
CA LYS A 21 10.51 0.69 21.49
C LYS A 21 9.79 1.99 21.15
N ILE A 22 8.48 1.90 20.92
CA ILE A 22 7.60 3.07 20.84
C ILE A 22 6.68 3.07 22.05
N ASP A 23 6.74 4.14 22.83
CA ASP A 23 5.92 4.36 24.02
C ASP A 23 4.77 5.34 23.69
N PHE A 24 3.54 4.84 23.78
CA PHE A 24 2.33 5.64 23.59
C PHE A 24 1.77 6.19 24.92
N GLY A 25 2.27 5.69 26.06
CA GLY A 25 1.76 5.98 27.39
C GLY A 25 0.33 5.50 27.59
N ASP A 26 -0.46 6.34 28.27
CA ASP A 26 -1.88 6.06 28.56
C ASP A 26 -2.76 6.39 27.36
N VAL A 27 -3.41 5.36 26.81
CA VAL A 27 -4.40 5.48 25.73
C VAL A 27 -5.83 5.15 26.18
N GLY A 28 -6.01 4.90 27.48
CA GLY A 28 -7.27 4.50 28.08
C GLY A 28 -7.71 3.09 27.71
N ASN A 29 -9.02 2.87 27.70
CA ASN A 29 -9.60 1.55 27.50
C ASN A 29 -9.52 1.08 26.04
N ILE A 30 -8.91 -0.09 25.82
CA ILE A 30 -8.82 -0.73 24.51
C ILE A 30 -9.27 -2.19 24.56
N GLN A 31 -9.74 -2.69 23.42
CA GLN A 31 -10.18 -4.08 23.22
C GLN A 31 -9.53 -4.72 21.97
N GLN A 32 -8.81 -3.93 21.16
CA GLN A 32 -8.17 -4.39 19.95
C GLN A 32 -6.93 -3.56 19.63
N VAL A 33 -5.90 -4.22 19.10
CA VAL A 33 -4.83 -3.57 18.33
C VAL A 33 -4.78 -4.12 16.91
N SER A 34 -4.39 -3.29 15.94
CA SER A 34 -4.16 -3.70 14.55
C SER A 34 -2.92 -3.03 14.00
N MET A 35 -2.16 -3.75 13.16
CA MET A 35 -0.95 -3.24 12.51
C MET A 35 -0.59 -4.10 11.30
N TRP A 36 0.23 -3.55 10.42
CA TRP A 36 1.13 -4.37 9.60
C TRP A 36 2.38 -4.64 10.40
N VAL A 37 2.83 -5.90 10.42
CA VAL A 37 4.02 -6.33 11.14
C VAL A 37 4.82 -7.30 10.28
N LYS A 38 6.14 -7.17 10.30
CA LYS A 38 7.11 -8.10 9.74
C LYS A 38 8.07 -8.51 10.87
N PRO A 39 7.84 -9.67 11.50
CA PRO A 39 8.72 -10.18 12.55
C PRO A 39 10.08 -10.60 11.96
N GLY A 40 11.20 -10.22 12.59
CA GLY A 40 12.54 -10.68 12.19
C GLY A 40 12.75 -12.18 12.44
N SER A 41 12.01 -12.76 13.38
CA SER A 41 12.00 -14.20 13.62
C SER A 41 10.61 -14.73 13.98
N VAL A 42 10.51 -16.05 14.17
CA VAL A 42 9.28 -16.70 14.63
C VAL A 42 9.05 -16.53 16.14
N THR A 43 9.88 -15.77 16.85
CA THR A 43 9.71 -15.48 18.28
C THR A 43 10.10 -14.03 18.57
N GLU A 44 9.10 -13.15 18.74
CA GLU A 44 9.31 -11.70 18.82
C GLU A 44 8.34 -11.02 19.78
N GLN A 45 8.79 -9.94 20.41
CA GLN A 45 7.96 -9.07 21.23
C GLN A 45 7.22 -8.07 20.35
N ILE A 46 5.88 -8.04 20.45
CA ILE A 46 5.05 -7.21 19.56
C ILE A 46 4.52 -5.99 20.30
N VAL A 47 3.70 -6.18 21.34
CA VAL A 47 3.03 -5.08 22.05
C VAL A 47 2.92 -5.39 23.54
N LEU A 48 3.27 -4.41 24.38
CA LEU A 48 2.86 -4.33 25.77
C LEU A 48 1.56 -3.53 25.84
N VAL A 49 0.46 -4.15 26.29
CA VAL A 49 -0.85 -3.48 26.40
C VAL A 49 -0.97 -2.73 27.73
N ASP A 50 -0.51 -3.34 28.81
CA ASP A 50 -0.44 -2.78 30.16
C ASP A 50 0.67 -3.50 30.94
N THR A 51 0.99 -3.06 32.15
CA THR A 51 2.02 -3.64 33.01
C THR A 51 1.84 -5.16 33.17
N GLY A 52 2.72 -5.93 32.52
CA GLY A 52 2.71 -7.40 32.54
C GLY A 52 1.64 -8.06 31.66
N ALA A 53 0.90 -7.30 30.86
CA ALA A 53 -0.09 -7.78 29.91
C ALA A 53 0.35 -7.45 28.47
N TYR A 54 0.67 -8.46 27.67
CA TYR A 54 1.33 -8.26 26.38
C TYR A 54 0.95 -9.32 25.33
N ILE A 55 1.28 -8.99 24.08
CA ILE A 55 1.11 -9.82 22.90
C ILE A 55 2.50 -10.04 22.32
N HIS A 56 2.84 -11.30 22.07
CA HIS A 56 4.13 -11.69 21.50
C HIS A 56 3.98 -12.88 20.55
N LEU A 57 5.00 -13.11 19.73
CA LEU A 57 5.10 -14.26 18.85
C LEU A 57 5.92 -15.34 19.54
N VAL A 58 5.43 -16.59 19.53
CA VAL A 58 6.13 -17.75 20.06
C VAL A 58 6.05 -18.88 19.04
N ALA A 59 7.19 -19.27 18.48
CA ALA A 59 7.28 -20.28 17.42
C ALA A 59 6.25 -20.08 16.29
N GLY A 60 6.11 -18.83 15.83
CA GLY A 60 5.22 -18.44 14.73
C GLY A 60 3.76 -18.29 15.14
N THR A 61 3.44 -18.42 16.43
CA THR A 61 2.07 -18.28 16.95
C THR A 61 1.92 -17.04 17.84
N VAL A 62 0.95 -16.18 17.52
CA VAL A 62 0.57 -15.02 18.33
C VAL A 62 0.01 -15.53 19.66
N ALA A 63 0.68 -15.16 20.74
CA ALA A 63 0.33 -15.52 22.11
C ALA A 63 0.03 -14.27 22.94
N TYR A 64 -0.78 -14.48 23.98
CA TYR A 64 -1.31 -13.45 24.86
C TYR A 64 -0.89 -13.79 26.29
N VAL A 65 -0.27 -12.85 27.00
CA VAL A 65 0.08 -13.00 28.42
C VAL A 65 -0.73 -12.03 29.24
N ASN A 66 -1.42 -12.52 30.26
CA ASN A 66 -2.36 -11.76 31.10
C ASN A 66 -3.45 -10.98 30.33
N LEU A 67 -3.73 -11.40 29.10
CA LEU A 67 -4.81 -10.92 28.26
C LEU A 67 -5.72 -12.10 27.90
N THR A 68 -7.04 -11.88 27.88
CA THR A 68 -8.00 -12.89 27.42
C THR A 68 -8.35 -12.63 25.97
N ALA A 69 -7.75 -13.40 25.06
CA ALA A 69 -8.00 -13.31 23.62
C ALA A 69 -9.48 -13.57 23.28
N SER A 70 -10.03 -12.76 22.38
CA SER A 70 -11.37 -12.93 21.79
C SER A 70 -11.29 -13.45 20.36
N ALA A 71 -10.39 -12.89 19.55
CA ALA A 71 -10.07 -13.37 18.21
C ALA A 71 -8.71 -12.83 17.75
N THR A 72 -8.04 -13.55 16.85
CA THR A 72 -6.85 -13.08 16.13
C THR A 72 -7.09 -13.26 14.63
N TYR A 73 -6.69 -12.26 13.85
CA TYR A 73 -6.72 -12.34 12.39
C TYR A 73 -5.33 -12.04 11.85
N VAL A 74 -4.93 -12.83 10.85
CA VAL A 74 -3.73 -12.61 10.05
C VAL A 74 -4.13 -12.56 8.59
N ASN A 75 -3.76 -11.50 7.88
CA ASN A 75 -4.07 -11.30 6.46
C ASN A 75 -5.57 -11.47 6.14
N SER A 76 -6.43 -10.86 6.98
CA SER A 76 -7.89 -10.94 6.95
C SER A 76 -8.54 -12.29 7.29
N VAL A 77 -7.75 -13.32 7.56
CA VAL A 77 -8.25 -14.67 7.91
C VAL A 77 -8.12 -14.88 9.41
N ALA A 78 -9.13 -15.50 10.03
CA ALA A 78 -9.05 -15.90 11.44
C ALA A 78 -7.91 -16.92 11.61
N SER A 79 -6.81 -16.48 12.22
CA SER A 79 -5.55 -17.19 12.32
C SER A 79 -4.70 -16.54 13.40
N SER A 80 -3.80 -17.30 14.01
CA SER A 80 -2.79 -16.81 14.94
C SER A 80 -1.37 -17.05 14.44
N THR A 81 -1.20 -17.46 13.18
CA THR A 81 0.12 -17.81 12.62
C THR A 81 0.72 -16.63 11.86
N LEU A 82 1.91 -16.21 12.29
CA LEU A 82 2.78 -15.28 11.56
C LEU A 82 4.04 -16.01 11.09
N ALA A 83 4.50 -15.66 9.90
CA ALA A 83 5.80 -16.01 9.36
C ALA A 83 6.83 -14.94 9.75
N ALA A 84 8.10 -15.33 9.78
CA ALA A 84 9.20 -14.38 9.89
C ALA A 84 9.50 -13.77 8.50
N ASP A 85 10.10 -12.59 8.48
CA ASP A 85 10.59 -11.89 7.29
C ASP A 85 9.53 -11.57 6.23
N GLU A 86 8.25 -11.58 6.59
CA GLU A 86 7.14 -11.24 5.69
C GLU A 86 6.18 -10.23 6.33
N TRP A 87 5.77 -9.22 5.56
CA TRP A 87 4.73 -8.29 6.01
C TRP A 87 3.37 -8.97 6.08
N GLN A 88 2.74 -8.89 7.25
CA GLN A 88 1.42 -9.46 7.49
C GLN A 88 0.54 -8.49 8.28
N TYR A 89 -0.74 -8.46 7.95
CA TYR A 89 -1.71 -7.66 8.69
C TYR A 89 -2.20 -8.43 9.91
N LEU A 90 -1.82 -7.96 11.09
CA LEU A 90 -2.19 -8.54 12.37
C LEU A 90 -3.31 -7.74 13.02
N VAL A 91 -4.36 -8.43 13.45
CA VAL A 91 -5.39 -7.87 14.33
C VAL A 91 -5.55 -8.78 15.55
N CYS A 92 -5.34 -8.22 16.73
CA CYS A 92 -5.47 -8.91 18.01
C CYS A 92 -6.63 -8.31 18.80
N GLN A 93 -7.65 -9.12 19.08
CA GLN A 93 -8.83 -8.74 19.87
C GLN A 93 -8.80 -9.45 21.21
N PHE A 94 -9.12 -8.72 22.28
CA PHE A 94 -9.11 -9.21 23.64
C PHE A 94 -10.21 -8.55 24.47
N THR A 95 -10.47 -9.11 25.66
CA THR A 95 -11.36 -8.48 26.66
C THR A 95 -10.80 -7.10 27.04
N GLN A 96 -11.66 -6.10 27.25
CA GLN A 96 -11.24 -4.73 27.56
C GLN A 96 -10.20 -4.63 28.66
N VAL A 97 -9.14 -3.87 28.38
CA VAL A 97 -8.06 -3.52 29.30
C VAL A 97 -7.89 -2.00 29.31
N ASP A 98 -7.56 -1.45 30.47
CA ASP A 98 -7.14 -0.07 30.62
C ASP A 98 -5.64 0.04 30.28
N ALA A 99 -5.34 0.41 29.04
CA ALA A 99 -3.98 0.47 28.52
C ALA A 99 -3.30 1.78 28.92
N ASN A 100 -2.92 1.85 30.20
CA ASN A 100 -2.25 3.01 30.79
C ASN A 100 -0.74 3.11 30.44
N ASN A 101 -0.17 2.05 29.87
CA ASN A 101 1.23 1.96 29.45
C ASN A 101 1.37 1.11 28.18
N LEU A 102 0.77 1.59 27.08
CA LEU A 102 0.82 0.92 25.78
C LEU A 102 2.17 1.16 25.11
N GLU A 103 2.89 0.09 24.79
CA GLU A 103 4.18 0.15 24.11
C GLU A 103 4.24 -0.88 22.97
N LEU A 104 5.03 -0.58 21.94
CA LEU A 104 5.26 -1.43 20.76
C LEU A 104 6.74 -1.83 20.68
N GLY A 105 7.00 -3.08 20.31
CA GLY A 105 8.33 -3.69 20.22
C GLY A 105 8.92 -4.13 21.56
N TRP A 106 8.08 -4.20 22.60
CA TRP A 106 8.50 -4.50 23.97
C TRP A 106 7.41 -5.29 24.70
N ASP A 107 7.79 -6.21 25.59
CA ASP A 107 6.85 -7.03 26.39
C ASP A 107 6.92 -6.79 27.90
N GLY A 108 7.70 -5.81 28.35
CA GLY A 108 7.97 -5.59 29.78
C GLY A 108 9.33 -6.13 30.24
N ALA A 109 10.00 -6.95 29.43
CA ALA A 109 11.29 -7.56 29.78
C ALA A 109 12.30 -7.62 28.62
N ALA A 110 11.84 -7.81 27.38
CA ALA A 110 12.67 -7.93 26.18
C ALA A 110 12.14 -7.07 25.02
N TYR A 111 13.05 -6.68 24.13
CA TYR A 111 12.77 -5.95 22.90
C TYR A 111 12.59 -6.93 21.74
N GLY A 112 11.69 -6.61 20.82
CA GLY A 112 11.42 -7.40 19.62
C GLY A 112 12.11 -6.83 18.39
N GLU A 113 12.60 -7.71 17.53
CA GLU A 113 13.08 -7.37 16.19
C GLU A 113 11.89 -7.39 15.23
N ILE A 114 11.29 -6.23 14.98
CA ILE A 114 10.09 -6.11 14.14
C ILE A 114 10.14 -4.85 13.27
N ASP A 115 9.63 -4.97 12.05
CA ASP A 115 9.13 -3.79 11.32
C ASP A 115 7.62 -3.66 11.54
N VAL A 116 7.14 -2.44 11.79
CA VAL A 116 5.71 -2.14 11.96
C VAL A 116 5.25 -0.94 11.15
N MET A 117 4.02 -1.02 10.65
CA MET A 117 3.29 0.12 10.09
C MET A 117 1.84 0.18 10.55
N ASP A 118 1.27 1.39 10.53
CA ASP A 118 -0.17 1.64 10.73
C ASP A 118 -0.72 0.98 12.00
N PHE A 119 0.05 1.07 13.08
CA PHE A 119 -0.38 0.64 14.40
C PHE A 119 -1.59 1.47 14.87
N ARG A 120 -2.65 0.78 15.28
CA ARG A 120 -3.87 1.39 15.82
C ARG A 120 -4.36 0.61 17.02
N ALA A 121 -4.77 1.33 18.06
CA ALA A 121 -5.51 0.78 19.20
C ALA A 121 -6.97 1.22 19.13
N HIS A 122 -7.89 0.33 19.50
CA HIS A 122 -9.33 0.57 19.45
C HIS A 122 -10.01 0.19 20.76
N ASP A 123 -10.98 1.00 21.17
CA ASP A 123 -11.87 0.79 22.32
C ASP A 123 -12.98 -0.23 22.05
N GLU A 124 -13.11 -0.70 20.81
CA GLU A 124 -14.08 -1.69 20.38
C GLU A 124 -13.45 -2.79 19.51
N GLN A 125 -14.01 -4.00 19.60
CA GLN A 125 -13.66 -5.11 18.72
C GLN A 125 -14.28 -4.91 17.33
N LYS A 126 -13.44 -4.80 16.31
CA LYS A 126 -13.89 -4.62 14.92
C LYS A 126 -14.41 -5.93 14.34
N THR A 127 -15.33 -5.85 13.39
CA THR A 127 -15.88 -7.05 12.73
C THR A 127 -14.89 -7.64 11.73
N ALA A 128 -15.04 -8.93 11.40
CA ALA A 128 -14.24 -9.56 10.34
C ALA A 128 -14.36 -8.82 8.99
N GLY A 129 -15.52 -8.22 8.68
CA GLY A 129 -15.70 -7.38 7.49
C GLY A 129 -14.90 -6.08 7.55
N TRP A 130 -14.74 -5.48 8.73
CA TRP A 130 -13.82 -4.35 8.92
C TRP A 130 -12.37 -4.79 8.70
N VAL A 131 -11.95 -5.92 9.30
CA VAL A 131 -10.58 -6.45 9.16
C VAL A 131 -10.26 -6.73 7.69
N SER A 132 -11.18 -7.39 6.98
CA SER A 132 -11.03 -7.65 5.54
C SER A 132 -10.91 -6.38 4.73
N ARG A 133 -11.71 -5.35 5.05
CA ARG A 133 -11.58 -4.05 4.39
C ARG A 133 -10.24 -3.38 4.68
N GLU A 134 -9.77 -3.39 5.93
CA GLU A 134 -8.49 -2.75 6.28
C GLU A 134 -7.30 -3.47 5.63
N TYR A 135 -7.29 -4.80 5.63
CA TYR A 135 -6.32 -5.60 4.87
C TYR A 135 -6.36 -5.28 3.38
N GLN A 136 -7.55 -5.08 2.81
CA GLN A 136 -7.70 -4.63 1.42
C GLN A 136 -7.37 -3.15 1.21
N THR A 137 -6.97 -2.38 2.22
CA THR A 137 -6.62 -0.95 2.07
C THR A 137 -5.12 -0.68 2.21
N GLY A 138 -4.30 -1.72 2.43
CA GLY A 138 -2.85 -1.61 2.56
C GLY A 138 -2.16 -2.99 2.49
N VAL A 139 -0.86 -3.02 2.21
CA VAL A 139 0.18 -4.05 2.32
C VAL A 139 1.44 -3.21 2.22
N PRO A 140 2.37 -3.24 3.19
CA PRO A 140 3.67 -2.65 3.00
C PRO A 140 4.37 -3.37 1.85
N ASP A 141 4.77 -2.61 0.84
CA ASP A 141 5.40 -3.15 -0.34
C ASP A 141 6.90 -2.84 -0.30
N ASP A 142 7.69 -3.79 0.21
CA ASP A 142 9.15 -3.70 0.23
C ASP A 142 9.75 -3.73 -1.19
N ALA A 143 8.97 -4.14 -2.21
CA ALA A 143 9.41 -4.15 -3.60
C ALA A 143 9.18 -2.80 -4.29
N LEU A 144 8.51 -1.85 -3.63
CA LEU A 144 8.37 -0.49 -4.12
C LEU A 144 9.67 0.30 -3.90
N LEU A 145 10.70 -0.07 -4.66
CA LEU A 145 11.95 0.65 -4.73
C LEU A 145 11.78 1.79 -5.73
N LEU A 146 11.75 3.05 -5.28
CA LEU A 146 12.09 4.15 -6.18
C LEU A 146 13.58 4.02 -6.46
N HIS A 147 13.95 3.35 -7.56
CA HIS A 147 15.35 3.28 -7.98
C HIS A 147 15.87 4.70 -8.24
N VAL A 148 16.70 5.20 -7.33
CA VAL A 148 17.61 6.30 -7.63
C VAL A 148 18.77 5.68 -8.41
N PHE A 149 18.98 6.13 -9.65
CA PHE A 149 19.97 5.58 -10.60
C PHE A 149 21.42 5.52 -10.09
N ASP A 150 21.73 6.12 -8.94
CA ASP A 150 23.07 6.13 -8.34
C ASP A 150 23.38 4.91 -7.45
N GLY A 151 22.42 3.99 -7.27
CA GLY A 151 22.58 2.80 -6.44
C GLY A 151 22.55 3.09 -4.94
N SER A 152 22.11 4.28 -4.52
CA SER A 152 21.74 4.57 -3.14
C SER A 152 20.37 4.00 -2.79
N ARG A 153 20.09 3.86 -1.48
CA ARG A 153 18.76 3.46 -1.00
C ARG A 153 17.72 4.51 -1.40
N ASP A 154 16.48 4.09 -1.65
CA ASP A 154 15.34 4.98 -1.87
C ASP A 154 15.22 5.96 -0.69
N LEU A 155 15.44 7.26 -0.96
CA LEU A 155 15.29 8.34 0.03
C LEU A 155 13.95 9.06 -0.08
N SER A 156 13.03 8.54 -0.90
CA SER A 156 11.68 9.06 -0.96
C SER A 156 11.04 8.89 0.42
N ARG A 157 10.21 9.84 0.82
CA ARG A 157 9.42 9.79 2.06
C ARG A 157 8.46 8.58 2.13
N HIS A 158 8.46 7.70 1.11
CA HIS A 158 7.42 6.72 0.80
C HIS A 158 7.92 5.28 0.59
N GLU A 159 9.22 4.98 0.75
CA GLU A 159 9.87 3.63 0.69
C GLU A 159 9.08 2.55 1.46
N ARG A 160 8.22 2.98 2.39
CA ARG A 160 7.50 2.17 3.35
C ARG A 160 6.01 2.55 3.43
N THR A 161 5.38 2.86 2.29
CA THR A 161 3.95 3.22 2.26
C THR A 161 3.08 1.97 2.07
N LEU A 162 1.92 1.94 2.73
CA LEU A 162 0.90 0.92 2.48
C LEU A 162 0.34 1.00 1.04
N THR A 163 0.55 -0.04 0.24
CA THR A 163 -0.08 -0.24 -1.07
C THR A 163 -1.34 -1.09 -0.94
N ARG A 164 -2.38 -0.87 -1.74
CA ARG A 164 -3.59 -1.71 -1.63
C ARG A 164 -3.23 -3.13 -2.07
N SER A 165 -3.60 -4.17 -1.29
CA SER A 165 -3.47 -5.57 -1.74
C SER A 165 -4.11 -5.71 -3.13
N GLY A 166 -3.27 -6.00 -4.13
CA GLY A 166 -3.67 -6.12 -5.54
C GLY A 166 -3.95 -4.81 -6.28
N GLY A 167 -3.21 -3.72 -6.03
CA GLY A 167 -3.14 -2.62 -7.00
C GLY A 167 -3.00 -1.22 -6.45
N VAL A 168 -1.91 -0.90 -5.77
CA VAL A 168 -1.31 0.46 -5.80
C VAL A 168 0.16 0.24 -6.01
N ILE A 169 0.71 0.83 -7.06
CA ILE A 169 2.14 0.85 -7.27
C ILE A 169 2.66 2.16 -6.69
N VAL A 170 2.15 3.32 -7.08
CA VAL A 170 2.70 4.61 -6.59
C VAL A 170 1.62 5.64 -6.25
N GLY A 171 1.70 6.26 -5.06
CA GLY A 171 0.59 6.98 -4.42
C GLY A 171 0.65 8.51 -4.37
N HIS A 172 1.74 9.18 -4.76
CA HIS A 172 1.87 10.64 -4.73
C HIS A 172 2.18 11.24 -6.11
N ASP A 173 2.07 12.59 -6.21
CA ASP A 173 2.40 13.35 -7.42
C ASP A 173 3.85 13.08 -7.83
N MET A 174 4.02 12.41 -8.95
CA MET A 174 5.28 12.16 -9.66
C MET A 174 5.35 13.10 -10.85
N THR A 175 6.53 13.61 -11.17
CA THR A 175 6.79 14.41 -12.38
C THR A 175 7.88 13.73 -13.17
N PHE A 176 7.66 13.59 -14.47
CA PHE A 176 8.59 13.07 -15.47
C PHE A 176 8.81 14.18 -16.49
N ASP A 177 10.05 14.45 -16.89
CA ASP A 177 10.42 15.64 -17.66
C ASP A 177 10.87 15.41 -19.12
N ASP A 178 10.47 14.26 -19.72
CA ASP A 178 10.82 13.85 -21.10
C ASP A 178 12.34 13.71 -21.36
N THR A 179 13.19 13.72 -20.32
CA THR A 179 14.65 13.61 -20.49
C THR A 179 15.20 12.26 -20.06
N ASP A 180 15.04 11.90 -18.79
CA ASP A 180 15.60 10.67 -18.21
C ASP A 180 14.81 10.07 -17.04
N ASP A 181 13.64 10.64 -16.71
CA ASP A 181 12.83 10.18 -15.60
C ASP A 181 12.01 8.93 -15.94
N LYS A 182 12.21 7.84 -15.18
CA LYS A 182 11.30 6.69 -15.17
C LYS A 182 11.23 6.02 -13.81
N ILE A 183 10.17 5.28 -13.56
CA ILE A 183 10.06 4.39 -12.38
C ILE A 183 9.92 2.96 -12.87
N ASP A 184 10.91 2.12 -12.56
CA ASP A 184 10.87 0.68 -12.82
C ASP A 184 10.17 -0.03 -11.67
N CYS A 185 9.03 -0.66 -11.96
CA CYS A 185 8.22 -1.38 -10.99
C CYS A 185 8.45 -2.91 -11.06
N GLY A 186 9.32 -3.37 -11.97
CA GLY A 186 9.66 -4.77 -12.15
C GLY A 186 8.50 -5.65 -12.65
N ASP A 187 8.50 -6.90 -12.19
CA ASP A 187 7.54 -7.93 -12.58
C ASP A 187 6.27 -7.91 -11.71
N LEU A 188 5.15 -7.60 -12.34
CA LEU A 188 3.82 -7.57 -11.72
C LEU A 188 2.96 -8.81 -12.08
N GLY A 189 3.50 -9.72 -12.88
CA GLY A 189 2.80 -10.86 -13.45
C GLY A 189 1.66 -10.46 -14.40
N ASN A 190 0.59 -11.25 -14.41
CA ASN A 190 -0.52 -11.04 -15.33
C ASN A 190 -1.42 -9.85 -14.93
N VAL A 191 -1.62 -8.92 -15.87
CA VAL A 191 -2.42 -7.70 -15.67
C VAL A 191 -3.54 -7.58 -16.71
N GLN A 192 -4.64 -6.95 -16.32
CA GLN A 192 -5.82 -6.72 -17.16
C GLN A 192 -6.42 -5.31 -17.02
N THR A 193 -6.13 -4.61 -15.93
CA THR A 193 -6.53 -3.21 -15.74
C THR A 193 -5.36 -2.40 -15.19
N ILE A 194 -5.02 -1.30 -15.84
CA ILE A 194 -4.06 -0.30 -15.37
C ILE A 194 -4.81 1.02 -15.24
N MET A 195 -4.65 1.75 -14.14
CA MET A 195 -5.28 3.05 -13.98
C MET A 195 -4.49 3.97 -13.08
N GLY A 196 -4.68 5.27 -13.24
CA GLY A 196 -4.06 6.29 -12.42
C GLY A 196 -4.56 7.67 -12.79
N TRP A 197 -4.19 8.66 -12.00
CA TRP A 197 -4.31 10.05 -12.41
C TRP A 197 -3.07 10.43 -13.21
N VAL A 198 -3.28 11.06 -14.36
CA VAL A 198 -2.25 11.46 -15.31
C VAL A 198 -2.56 12.88 -15.79
N ARG A 199 -1.52 13.71 -15.86
CA ARG A 199 -1.51 15.04 -16.48
C ARG A 199 -0.39 15.05 -17.50
N PRO A 200 -0.67 14.77 -18.79
CA PRO A 200 0.35 14.82 -19.83
C PRO A 200 0.75 16.28 -20.10
N GLY A 201 2.03 16.56 -20.29
CA GLY A 201 2.58 17.89 -20.59
C GLY A 201 2.15 18.39 -21.97
N SER A 202 2.06 17.50 -22.95
CA SER A 202 1.55 17.78 -24.28
C SER A 202 0.41 16.84 -24.72
N ASP A 203 0.00 16.93 -25.99
CA ASP A 203 -0.97 16.02 -26.58
C ASP A 203 -0.34 14.69 -27.03
N THR A 204 0.98 14.56 -26.91
CA THR A 204 1.73 13.36 -27.27
C THR A 204 2.75 13.06 -26.17
N GLU A 205 2.47 12.08 -25.31
CA GLU A 205 3.31 11.78 -24.14
C GLU A 205 3.28 10.30 -23.78
N GLU A 206 4.41 9.82 -23.28
CA GLU A 206 4.59 8.44 -22.87
C GLU A 206 4.16 8.25 -21.42
N ILE A 207 3.28 7.28 -21.16
CA ILE A 207 2.62 7.15 -19.86
C ILE A 207 3.17 5.94 -19.10
N TRP A 208 2.94 4.73 -19.62
CA TRP A 208 3.29 3.47 -18.97
C TRP A 208 3.85 2.45 -19.96
N LEU A 209 4.96 1.80 -19.61
CA LEU A 209 5.41 0.56 -20.22
C LEU A 209 4.83 -0.61 -19.42
N VAL A 210 4.21 -1.57 -20.09
CA VAL A 210 3.67 -2.78 -19.45
C VAL A 210 4.69 -3.92 -19.53
N ASP A 211 5.28 -4.09 -20.72
CA ASP A 211 6.37 -5.01 -21.04
C ASP A 211 7.02 -4.53 -22.36
N ALA A 212 8.15 -5.09 -22.77
CA ALA A 212 8.87 -4.73 -23.99
C ALA A 212 7.94 -4.67 -25.24
N GLY A 213 7.72 -3.47 -25.76
CA GLY A 213 6.85 -3.19 -26.92
C GLY A 213 5.35 -3.20 -26.62
N ASN A 214 4.97 -3.24 -25.34
CA ASN A 214 3.61 -3.15 -24.84
C ASN A 214 3.46 -1.89 -23.99
N ASP A 215 2.96 -0.80 -24.56
CA ASP A 215 2.90 0.51 -23.89
C ASP A 215 1.52 1.16 -23.99
N VAL A 216 1.31 2.14 -23.09
CA VAL A 216 0.20 3.07 -23.08
C VAL A 216 0.79 4.47 -23.19
N MET A 217 0.32 5.23 -24.19
CA MET A 217 0.70 6.62 -24.42
C MET A 217 -0.52 7.45 -24.77
N VAL A 218 -0.38 8.77 -24.73
CA VAL A 218 -1.30 9.68 -25.43
C VAL A 218 -0.62 10.12 -26.72
N SER A 219 -1.34 10.13 -27.84
CA SER A 219 -0.85 10.62 -29.13
C SER A 219 -1.93 11.46 -29.80
N GLY A 220 -1.62 12.73 -30.07
CA GLY A 220 -2.59 13.70 -30.60
C GLY A 220 -3.86 13.83 -29.73
N GLY A 221 -3.71 13.79 -28.40
CA GLY A 221 -4.80 13.91 -27.43
C GLY A 221 -5.66 12.65 -27.30
N THR A 222 -5.19 11.51 -27.81
CA THR A 222 -5.89 10.23 -27.77
C THR A 222 -5.01 9.17 -27.10
N VAL A 223 -5.54 8.45 -26.12
CA VAL A 223 -4.88 7.28 -25.54
C VAL A 223 -4.72 6.21 -26.63
N THR A 224 -3.48 5.80 -26.85
CA THR A 224 -3.09 4.75 -27.79
C THR A 224 -2.34 3.64 -27.09
N TYR A 225 -2.26 2.50 -27.76
CA TYR A 225 -1.67 1.28 -27.25
C TYR A 225 -0.72 0.72 -28.30
N ALA A 226 0.53 0.43 -27.95
CA ALA A 226 1.38 -0.48 -28.74
C ALA A 226 1.38 -1.85 -28.08
N GLY A 227 1.35 -2.93 -28.87
CA GLY A 227 1.43 -4.32 -28.39
C GLY A 227 0.23 -4.84 -27.57
N LEU A 228 -0.51 -3.95 -26.90
CA LEU A 228 -1.67 -4.26 -26.07
C LEU A 228 -2.96 -4.33 -26.89
N THR A 229 -3.86 -5.24 -26.51
CA THR A 229 -5.22 -5.31 -27.07
C THR A 229 -6.21 -4.66 -26.11
N PRO A 230 -6.73 -3.45 -26.38
CA PRO A 230 -7.66 -2.78 -25.50
C PRO A 230 -9.04 -3.46 -25.50
N VAL A 231 -9.56 -3.70 -24.31
CA VAL A 231 -10.96 -4.07 -24.07
C VAL A 231 -11.81 -2.80 -23.92
N ALA A 232 -11.33 -1.82 -23.14
CA ALA A 232 -11.96 -0.53 -22.96
C ALA A 232 -10.99 0.52 -22.38
N THR A 233 -11.21 1.78 -22.70
CA THR A 233 -10.49 2.93 -22.11
C THR A 233 -11.50 3.87 -21.48
N TYR A 234 -11.18 4.36 -20.29
CA TYR A 234 -11.99 5.35 -19.59
C TYR A 234 -11.13 6.52 -19.17
N VAL A 235 -11.65 7.73 -19.38
CA VAL A 235 -11.05 8.96 -18.91
C VAL A 235 -12.08 9.70 -18.06
N ASN A 236 -11.70 10.05 -16.83
CA ASN A 236 -12.59 10.64 -15.83
C ASN A 236 -13.86 9.82 -15.58
N GLY A 237 -13.72 8.49 -15.58
CA GLY A 237 -14.81 7.53 -15.36
C GLY A 237 -15.78 7.38 -16.55
N VAL A 238 -15.51 8.00 -17.70
CA VAL A 238 -16.33 7.94 -18.91
C VAL A 238 -15.59 7.15 -20.00
N ALA A 239 -16.30 6.26 -20.71
CA ALA A 239 -15.71 5.49 -21.82
C ALA A 239 -15.31 6.44 -22.97
N THR A 240 -14.01 6.67 -23.11
CA THR A 240 -13.40 7.53 -24.13
C THR A 240 -11.89 7.31 -24.11
N THR A 241 -11.23 7.66 -25.21
CA THR A 241 -9.76 7.72 -25.31
C THR A 241 -9.24 9.15 -25.29
N ALA A 242 -10.11 10.16 -25.26
CA ALA A 242 -9.68 11.55 -25.32
C ALA A 242 -9.04 12.03 -24.00
N MET A 243 -7.82 12.55 -24.09
CA MET A 243 -7.10 13.23 -23.01
C MET A 243 -6.73 14.65 -23.44
N VAL A 244 -6.56 15.53 -22.45
CA VAL A 244 -6.22 16.94 -22.64
C VAL A 244 -4.88 17.18 -21.97
N ALA A 245 -3.94 17.75 -22.71
CA ALA A 245 -2.67 18.23 -22.19
C ALA A 245 -2.87 19.19 -21.01
N ASP A 246 -1.93 19.20 -20.07
CA ASP A 246 -1.88 20.07 -18.91
C ASP A 246 -3.06 19.95 -17.93
N VAL A 247 -3.89 18.91 -18.05
CA VAL A 247 -5.04 18.67 -17.16
C VAL A 247 -4.93 17.34 -16.44
N TRP A 248 -5.10 17.35 -15.12
CA TRP A 248 -5.23 16.12 -14.33
C TRP A 248 -6.49 15.35 -14.72
N GLN A 249 -6.30 14.13 -15.19
CA GLN A 249 -7.37 13.25 -15.62
C GLN A 249 -7.15 11.83 -15.09
N HIS A 250 -8.23 11.16 -14.68
CA HIS A 250 -8.13 9.76 -14.27
C HIS A 250 -8.22 8.87 -15.50
N LEU A 251 -7.12 8.22 -15.86
CA LEU A 251 -7.01 7.26 -16.95
C LEU A 251 -7.21 5.85 -16.41
N ALA A 252 -8.07 5.05 -17.05
CA ALA A 252 -8.16 3.62 -16.83
C ALA A 252 -8.14 2.86 -18.17
N CYS A 253 -7.16 1.97 -18.30
CA CYS A 253 -6.91 1.13 -19.45
C CYS A 253 -7.26 -0.32 -19.09
N VAL A 254 -8.30 -0.86 -19.70
CA VAL A 254 -8.70 -2.27 -19.57
C VAL A 254 -8.23 -3.00 -20.83
N VAL A 255 -7.41 -4.03 -20.67
CA VAL A 255 -6.77 -4.78 -21.76
C VAL A 255 -7.03 -6.28 -21.63
N SER A 256 -6.77 -7.03 -22.70
CA SER A 256 -6.62 -8.48 -22.58
C SER A 256 -5.46 -8.82 -21.63
N THR A 257 -5.48 -10.00 -21.01
CA THR A 257 -4.37 -10.45 -20.15
C THR A 257 -3.02 -10.29 -20.85
N VAL A 258 -2.11 -9.57 -20.20
CA VAL A 258 -0.73 -9.37 -20.62
C VAL A 258 0.17 -9.63 -19.42
N ASP A 259 1.34 -10.22 -19.67
CA ASP A 259 2.37 -10.45 -18.67
C ASP A 259 3.19 -9.17 -18.51
N ALA A 260 3.04 -8.47 -17.38
CA ALA A 260 3.72 -7.21 -17.10
C ALA A 260 5.02 -7.48 -16.33
N ASN A 261 5.94 -8.19 -16.96
CA ASN A 261 7.20 -8.61 -16.32
C ASN A 261 8.27 -7.49 -16.26
N ASN A 262 7.99 -6.33 -16.88
CA ASN A 262 8.83 -5.14 -16.87
C ASN A 262 7.97 -3.87 -16.94
N PHE A 263 7.18 -3.64 -15.90
CA PHE A 263 6.26 -2.51 -15.83
C PHE A 263 6.99 -1.23 -15.40
N GLU A 264 6.87 -0.15 -16.16
CA GLU A 264 7.55 1.12 -15.88
C GLU A 264 6.62 2.33 -16.06
N LEU A 265 6.86 3.42 -15.31
CA LEU A 265 6.16 4.70 -15.43
C LEU A 265 7.05 5.76 -16.11
N GLY A 266 6.45 6.63 -16.91
CA GLY A 266 7.14 7.77 -17.55
C GLY A 266 8.01 7.40 -18.74
N TRP A 267 7.85 6.19 -19.27
CA TRP A 267 8.69 5.61 -20.33
C TRP A 267 7.88 4.58 -21.16
N ASP A 268 8.17 4.45 -22.46
CA ASP A 268 7.50 3.52 -23.40
C ASP A 268 8.40 2.37 -23.90
N GLY A 269 9.63 2.25 -23.41
CA GLY A 269 10.63 1.31 -23.93
C GLY A 269 11.71 1.97 -24.80
N ALA A 270 11.49 3.20 -25.25
CA ALA A 270 12.38 3.93 -26.16
C ALA A 270 12.52 5.44 -25.85
N ASN A 271 11.44 6.08 -25.40
CA ASN A 271 11.31 7.51 -25.12
C ASN A 271 10.79 7.72 -23.69
N TYR A 272 11.19 8.85 -23.10
CA TYR A 272 10.64 9.34 -21.84
C TYR A 272 9.39 10.18 -22.12
N GLY A 273 8.53 10.38 -21.13
CA GLY A 273 7.36 11.25 -21.24
C GLY A 273 7.46 12.49 -20.36
N ASP A 274 6.86 13.60 -20.79
CA ASP A 274 6.56 14.77 -19.94
C ASP A 274 5.18 14.54 -19.34
N THR A 275 5.13 13.97 -18.13
CA THR A 275 3.86 13.68 -17.46
C THR A 275 3.94 13.95 -15.96
N GLU A 276 2.83 14.37 -15.37
CA GLU A 276 2.63 14.17 -13.93
C GLU A 276 1.69 12.99 -13.71
N GLN A 277 2.02 12.11 -12.76
CA GLN A 277 1.24 10.90 -12.48
C GLN A 277 1.04 10.70 -10.98
N ARG A 278 -0.07 10.07 -10.57
CA ARG A 278 -0.31 9.68 -9.18
C ARG A 278 -1.36 8.59 -9.04
N ASP A 279 -1.32 7.89 -7.90
CA ASP A 279 -2.28 6.82 -7.58
C ASP A 279 -2.39 5.80 -8.72
N VAL A 280 -1.23 5.37 -9.25
CA VAL A 280 -1.16 4.37 -10.32
C VAL A 280 -1.40 2.99 -9.70
N ARG A 281 -2.26 2.21 -10.35
CA ARG A 281 -2.82 0.95 -9.87
C ARG A 281 -2.92 -0.04 -11.00
N VAL A 282 -2.55 -1.29 -10.69
CA VAL A 282 -2.59 -2.39 -11.65
C VAL A 282 -3.35 -3.56 -11.03
N TYR A 283 -4.18 -4.20 -11.84
CA TYR A 283 -5.03 -5.33 -11.42
C TYR A 283 -4.89 -6.48 -12.39
N SER A 284 -4.90 -7.69 -11.86
CA SER A 284 -4.91 -8.94 -12.63
C SER A 284 -6.28 -9.31 -13.21
N ASP A 285 -7.33 -8.58 -12.85
CA ASP A 285 -8.70 -8.77 -13.33
C ASP A 285 -9.25 -7.55 -14.09
N ILE A 286 -10.23 -7.81 -14.96
CA ILE A 286 -10.97 -6.78 -15.69
C ILE A 286 -11.88 -6.02 -14.72
N LYS A 287 -11.69 -4.70 -14.60
CA LYS A 287 -12.63 -3.84 -13.87
C LYS A 287 -13.79 -3.40 -14.77
N ALA A 288 -15.01 -3.58 -14.25
CA ALA A 288 -16.23 -3.17 -14.93
C ALA A 288 -16.39 -1.64 -14.93
N SER A 289 -17.17 -1.11 -15.89
CA SER A 289 -17.35 0.33 -16.09
C SER A 289 -17.97 1.04 -14.88
N ASP A 290 -18.90 0.40 -14.18
CA ASP A 290 -19.53 0.93 -12.97
C ASP A 290 -18.53 1.01 -11.81
N TRP A 291 -17.66 0.02 -11.68
CA TRP A 291 -16.55 0.04 -10.71
C TRP A 291 -15.60 1.20 -10.98
N ILE A 292 -15.19 1.41 -12.23
CA ILE A 292 -14.28 2.49 -12.64
C ILE A 292 -14.91 3.87 -12.40
N ALA A 293 -16.18 4.05 -12.77
CA ALA A 293 -16.91 5.29 -12.54
C ALA A 293 -17.03 5.60 -11.03
N LEU A 294 -17.32 4.59 -10.22
CA LEU A 294 -17.38 4.73 -8.77
C LEU A 294 -16.01 5.02 -8.15
N TYR A 295 -14.95 4.40 -8.68
CA TYR A 295 -13.58 4.66 -8.26
C TYR A 295 -13.20 6.13 -8.50
N TYR A 296 -13.38 6.61 -9.74
CA TYR A 296 -13.18 8.01 -10.10
C TYR A 296 -13.98 8.98 -9.21
N ALA A 297 -15.27 8.69 -8.97
CA ALA A 297 -16.12 9.53 -8.15
C ALA A 297 -15.63 9.67 -6.69
N ARG A 298 -14.93 8.64 -6.18
CA ARG A 298 -14.34 8.64 -4.83
C ARG A 298 -13.00 9.36 -4.78
N THR A 299 -12.19 9.27 -5.84
CA THR A 299 -10.82 9.80 -5.84
C THR A 299 -10.73 11.25 -6.34
N ARG A 300 -11.72 11.76 -7.07
CA ARG A 300 -11.74 13.15 -7.56
C ARG A 300 -11.81 14.22 -6.45
N GLY A 301 -12.13 13.86 -5.21
CA GLY A 301 -12.24 14.78 -4.08
C GLY A 301 -10.90 15.12 -3.40
N TYR A 302 -9.79 14.58 -3.90
CA TYR A 302 -8.43 14.79 -3.39
C TYR A 302 -7.63 15.78 -4.25
N PHE A 303 -8.32 16.70 -4.95
CA PHE A 303 -7.77 17.79 -5.77
C PHE A 303 -8.34 19.14 -5.32
#